data_AF-A0A101KPN8-F1
#
_entry.id   AF-A0A101KPN8-F1
#
_cell.length_a   1.000
_cell.length_b   1.000
_cell.length_c   1.000
_cell.angle_alpha   90.00
_cell.angle_beta   90.00
_cell.angle_gamma   90.00
#
_symmetry.space_group_name_H-M   'P 1'
#
loop_
_entity.id
_entity.type
_entity.pdbx_description
1 polymer ?
#
loop_
_entity_poly.entity_id
_entity_poly.type
_entity_poly.pdbx_seq_one_letter_code
_entity_poly.pdbx_strand_id
1 'polypeptide(L)'
;MEAMLCGTPVLTTAYGALPETVDADTGRFFDSDGEFARGFAEIAELCAHKCRESAADRFPIAKTAKAYLELYARILDGEALP
;
A
#
# COMPACT_ATOMS: atom_id res chain seq x y z
N MET A 1 -2.68 -0.40 4.32
CA MET A 1 -2.12 -1.76 4.35
C MET A 1 -3.04 -2.73 5.08
N GLU A 2 -3.32 -2.54 6.38
CA GLU A 2 -4.14 -3.48 7.18
C GLU A 2 -5.56 -3.68 6.60
N ALA A 3 -6.21 -2.58 6.18
CA ALA A 3 -7.50 -2.65 5.48
C ALA A 3 -7.44 -3.63 4.29
N MET A 4 -6.44 -3.47 3.42
CA MET A 4 -6.26 -4.34 2.26
C MET A 4 -6.00 -5.79 2.66
N LEU A 5 -5.17 -6.04 3.68
CA LEU A 5 -4.89 -7.39 4.18
C LEU A 5 -6.14 -8.09 4.75
N CYS A 6 -7.08 -7.32 5.30
CA CYS A 6 -8.41 -7.79 5.71
C CYS A 6 -9.38 -7.98 4.53
N GLY A 7 -8.97 -7.67 3.30
CA GLY A 7 -9.80 -7.72 2.10
C GLY A 7 -10.64 -6.46 1.86
N THR A 8 -10.38 -5.38 2.59
CA THR A 8 -11.12 -4.12 2.45
C THR A 8 -10.42 -3.20 1.44
N PRO A 9 -11.07 -2.82 0.33
CA PRO A 9 -10.52 -1.84 -0.60
C PRO A 9 -10.40 -0.45 0.06
N VAL A 10 -9.48 0.38 -0.44
CA VAL A 10 -9.15 1.67 0.18
C VAL A 10 -9.57 2.82 -0.73
N LEU A 11 -10.42 3.71 -0.23
CA LEU A 11 -10.70 5.01 -0.84
C LEU A 11 -9.93 6.08 -0.07
N THR A 12 -9.02 6.80 -0.72
CA THR A 12 -8.09 7.70 -0.03
C THR A 12 -7.59 8.85 -0.89
N THR A 13 -6.92 9.85 -0.32
CA THR A 13 -6.20 10.89 -1.08
C THR A 13 -4.81 10.41 -1.52
N ALA A 14 -4.21 11.06 -2.52
CA ALA A 14 -2.89 10.71 -3.04
C ALA A 14 -1.73 11.33 -2.22
N TYR A 15 -1.81 11.30 -0.89
CA TYR A 15 -0.81 11.90 0.00
C TYR A 15 0.03 10.85 0.73
N GLY A 16 1.29 11.21 1.02
CA GLY A 16 2.22 10.36 1.76
C GLY A 16 2.50 9.04 1.04
N ALA A 17 2.49 7.94 1.78
CA ALA A 17 2.80 6.60 1.26
C ALA A 17 1.64 5.96 0.46
N LEU A 18 0.50 6.63 0.33
CA LEU A 18 -0.70 6.03 -0.27
C LEU A 18 -0.59 5.78 -1.78
N PRO A 19 0.00 6.67 -2.61
CA PRO A 19 0.29 6.38 -4.01
C PRO A 19 1.19 5.15 -4.22
N GLU A 20 2.05 4.85 -3.24
CA GLU A 20 2.92 3.66 -3.27
C GLU A 20 2.21 2.40 -2.74
N THR A 21 1.15 2.57 -1.95
CA THR A 21 0.44 1.47 -1.28
C THR A 21 -0.78 0.99 -2.06
N VAL A 22 -1.57 1.92 -2.61
CA VAL A 22 -2.87 1.64 -3.24
C VAL A 22 -2.74 1.72 -4.76
N ASP A 23 -3.36 0.77 -5.46
CA ASP A 23 -3.44 0.69 -6.92
C ASP A 23 -4.89 0.52 -7.38
N ALA A 24 -5.10 0.40 -8.70
CA ALA A 24 -6.43 0.29 -9.29
C ALA A 24 -7.19 -1.00 -8.91
N ASP A 25 -6.50 -2.07 -8.50
CA ASP A 25 -7.14 -3.32 -8.05
C ASP A 25 -7.54 -3.26 -6.57
N THR A 26 -6.93 -2.35 -5.80
CA THR A 26 -7.02 -2.33 -4.33
C THR A 26 -7.71 -1.08 -3.78
N GLY A 27 -7.94 -0.06 -4.61
CA GLY A 27 -8.59 1.15 -4.16
C GLY A 27 -8.78 2.24 -5.22
N ARG A 28 -9.14 3.43 -4.75
CA ARG A 28 -9.32 4.64 -5.57
C ARG A 28 -8.75 5.86 -4.85
N PHE A 29 -8.35 6.84 -5.65
CA PHE A 29 -7.94 8.15 -5.16
C PHE A 29 -9.01 9.20 -5.41
N PHE A 30 -9.08 10.20 -4.53
CA PHE A 30 -9.93 11.39 -4.70
C PHE A 30 -9.20 12.64 -4.20
N ASP A 31 -9.55 13.80 -4.76
CA ASP A 31 -9.07 15.13 -4.35
C ASP A 31 -10.23 16.13 -4.16
N SER A 32 -11.47 15.67 -4.28
CA SER A 32 -12.69 16.46 -4.02
C SER A 32 -13.85 15.60 -3.53
N ASP A 33 -14.88 16.22 -2.96
CA ASP A 33 -16.09 15.54 -2.48
C ASP A 33 -16.83 14.81 -3.61
N GLY A 34 -16.85 15.39 -4.82
CA GLY A 34 -17.46 14.75 -5.99
C GLY A 34 -16.72 13.49 -6.42
N GLU A 35 -15.39 13.53 -6.37
CA GLU A 35 -14.57 12.35 -6.64
C GLU A 35 -14.66 11.31 -5.55
N PHE A 36 -14.77 11.72 -4.28
CA PHE A 36 -15.03 10.82 -3.17
C PHE A 36 -16.34 10.05 -3.38
N ALA A 37 -17.43 10.76 -3.71
CA ALA A 37 -18.73 10.14 -3.94
C ALA A 37 -18.70 9.13 -5.10
N ARG A 38 -18.04 9.48 -6.21
CA ARG A 38 -17.85 8.56 -7.34
C ARG A 38 -16.98 7.36 -6.93
N GLY A 39 -15.84 7.61 -6.30
CA GLY A 39 -14.92 6.59 -5.84
C GLY A 39 -15.57 5.61 -4.86
N PHE A 40 -16.45 6.09 -3.99
CA PHE A 40 -17.21 5.25 -3.05
C PHE A 40 -18.08 4.21 -3.78
N ALA A 41 -18.73 4.59 -4.87
CA ALA A 41 -19.48 3.64 -5.69
C ALA A 41 -18.56 2.64 -6.42
N GLU A 42 -17.45 3.12 -6.98
CA GLU A 42 -16.49 2.27 -7.72
C GLU A 42 -15.76 1.26 -6.83
N ILE A 43 -15.37 1.63 -5.61
CA ILE A 43 -14.62 0.72 -4.73
C ILE A 43 -15.46 -0.48 -4.26
N ALA A 44 -16.80 -0.38 -4.32
CA ALA A 44 -17.70 -1.46 -3.96
C ALA A 44 -17.61 -2.65 -4.93
N GLU A 45 -17.10 -2.43 -6.15
CA GLU A 45 -16.93 -3.47 -7.17
C GLU A 45 -15.56 -4.17 -7.08
N LEU A 46 -14.66 -3.70 -6.22
CA LEU A 46 -13.33 -4.27 -6.08
C LEU A 46 -13.35 -5.63 -5.37
N CYS A 47 -12.49 -6.54 -5.84
CA CYS A 47 -12.44 -7.90 -5.34
C CYS A 47 -11.66 -7.96 -4.01
N ALA A 48 -12.36 -8.26 -2.91
CA ALA A 48 -11.76 -8.41 -1.59
C ALA A 48 -10.57 -9.38 -1.55
N HIS A 49 -10.63 -10.47 -2.33
CA HIS A 49 -9.52 -11.41 -2.46
C HIS A 49 -8.26 -10.76 -3.03
N LYS A 50 -8.40 -9.95 -4.08
CA LYS A 50 -7.28 -9.24 -4.70
C LYS A 50 -6.68 -8.20 -3.75
N CYS A 51 -7.52 -7.51 -2.97
CA CYS A 51 -7.05 -6.59 -1.93
C CYS A 51 -6.12 -7.29 -0.95
N ARG A 52 -6.55 -8.47 -0.47
CA ARG A 52 -5.78 -9.28 0.47
C ARG A 52 -4.49 -9.82 -0.14
N GLU A 53 -4.55 -10.40 -1.33
CA GLU A 53 -3.38 -10.94 -2.05
C GLU A 53 -2.34 -9.84 -2.29
N SER A 54 -2.75 -8.70 -2.85
CA SER A 54 -1.87 -7.57 -3.10
C SER A 54 -1.14 -7.11 -1.83
N ALA A 55 -1.86 -7.01 -0.70
CA ALA A 55 -1.24 -6.61 0.56
C ALA A 55 -0.26 -7.67 1.10
N ALA A 56 -0.62 -8.95 1.05
CA ALA A 56 0.20 -10.06 1.52
C ALA A 56 1.50 -10.21 0.71
N ASP A 57 1.43 -10.00 -0.61
CA ASP A 57 2.56 -10.14 -1.51
C ASP A 57 3.51 -8.94 -1.44
N ARG A 58 2.96 -7.72 -1.36
CA ARG A 58 3.75 -6.48 -1.45
C ARG A 58 4.37 -6.07 -0.12
N PHE A 59 3.65 -6.28 0.98
CA PHE A 59 4.01 -5.77 2.32
C PHE A 59 4.19 -6.84 3.41
N PRO A 60 4.80 -8.02 3.13
CA PRO A 60 5.08 -8.97 4.19
C PRO A 60 6.18 -8.43 5.14
N ILE A 61 5.98 -8.59 6.45
CA ILE A 61 6.94 -8.12 7.47
C ILE A 61 8.35 -8.69 7.26
N ALA A 62 8.45 -9.93 6.75
CA ALA A 62 9.73 -10.58 6.46
C ALA A 62 10.55 -9.83 5.40
N LYS A 63 9.90 -9.22 4.39
CA LYS A 63 10.57 -8.42 3.36
C LYS A 63 11.17 -7.15 3.97
N THR A 64 10.40 -6.46 4.82
CA THR A 64 10.88 -5.27 5.55
C THR A 64 12.06 -5.62 6.46
N ALA A 65 11.94 -6.67 7.27
CA ALA A 65 13.01 -7.09 8.17
C ALA A 65 14.31 -7.43 7.41
N LYS A 66 14.20 -8.17 6.30
CA LYS A 66 15.34 -8.50 5.43
C LYS A 66 16.00 -7.25 4.86
N ALA A 67 15.22 -6.31 4.33
CA ALA A 67 15.75 -5.06 3.76
C ALA A 67 16.50 -4.22 4.81
N TYR A 68 15.99 -4.15 6.05
CA TYR A 68 16.70 -3.47 7.14
C TYR A 68 18.00 -4.17 7.51
N LEU A 69 18.01 -5.51 7.61
CA LEU A 69 19.23 -6.26 7.91
C LEU A 69 20.30 -6.06 6.82
N GLU A 70 19.91 -6.07 5.55
CA GLU A 70 20.80 -5.80 4.42
C GLU A 70 21.36 -4.38 4.47
N LEU A 71 20.52 -3.39 4.81
CA LEU A 71 20.95 -2.01 4.99
C LEU A 71 21.96 -1.87 6.14
N TYR A 72 21.69 -2.53 7.28
CA TYR A 72 22.58 -2.50 8.43
C TYR A 72 23.93 -3.16 8.14
N ALA A 73 23.94 -4.28 7.41
CA ALA A 73 25.19 -4.92 6.99
C ALA A 73 26.04 -3.96 6.14
N ARG A 74 25.43 -3.29 5.16
CA ARG A 74 26.12 -2.30 4.30
C ARG A 74 26.71 -1.13 5.09
N ILE A 75 25.96 -0.61 6.07
CA ILE A 75 26.44 0.47 6.95
C ILE A 75 27.64 0.00 7.79
N LEU A 76 27.57 -1.22 8.34
CA LEU A 76 28.68 -1.81 9.11
C LEU A 76 29.93 -2.05 8.24
N ASP A 77 29.74 -2.32 6.95
CA ASP A 77 30.82 -2.45 5.95
C ASP A 77 31.34 -1.08 5.43
N GLY A 78 30.87 0.03 6.00
CA GLY A 78 31.39 1.37 5.77
C GLY A 78 30.61 2.21 4.75
N GLU A 79 29.42 1.77 4.32
CA GLU A 79 28.55 2.63 3.52
C GLU A 79 28.04 3.82 4.34
N ALA A 80 28.30 5.05 3.86
CA ALA A 80 27.67 6.24 4.38
C ALA A 80 26.27 6.39 3.78
N LEU A 81 25.24 6.48 4.62
CA LEU A 81 23.89 6.80 4.16
C LEU A 81 23.87 8.23 3.57
N PRO A 82 23.10 8.46 2.49
CA PRO A 82 22.92 9.78 1.89
C PRO A 82 22.25 10.78 2.84
#